data_AF-A0A3B8JKS5-F1
#
_entry.id   AF-A0A3B8JKS5-F1
#
_cell.length_a   1.000
_cell.length_b   1.000
_cell.length_c   1.000
_cell.angle_alpha   90.00
_cell.angle_beta   90.00
_cell.angle_gamma   90.00
#
_symmetry.space_group_name_H-M   'P 1'
#
loop_
_entity.id
_entity.type
_entity.pdbx_description
1 polymer ?
#
loop_
_entity_poly.entity_id
_entity_poly.type
_entity_poly.pdbx_seq_one_letter_code
_entity_poly.pdbx_strand_id
1 'polypeptide(L)'
;MTRFIYDQFAKDYLSELLSPLGAVVPSRDVASEVREIDVYFTPSSAASDYVENLGLLGKMATTAALFEPFRNPVTVSEVRSCLSKLLDVTAELERRARRENTRCEEAELPSLWILTPTASETLLNGFNA
;
A
#
# COMPACT_ATOMS: atom_id res chain seq x y z
N MET A 1 -5.10 26.03 1.09
CA MET A 1 -5.23 25.54 -0.30
C MET A 1 -3.89 24.97 -0.79
N THR A 2 -3.24 24.12 0.03
CA THR A 2 -1.87 23.56 -0.18
C THR A 2 -1.75 22.14 0.40
N ARG A 3 -2.87 21.53 0.81
CA ARG A 3 -2.87 20.22 1.48
C ARG A 3 -2.62 19.06 0.51
N PHE A 4 -2.78 19.28 -0.80
CA PHE A 4 -2.85 18.21 -1.81
C PHE A 4 -1.65 18.07 -2.74
N ILE A 5 -0.72 19.04 -2.84
CA ILE A 5 0.33 18.97 -3.89
C ILE A 5 1.27 17.80 -3.65
N TYR A 6 1.71 17.59 -2.40
CA TYR A 6 2.61 16.49 -2.06
C TYR A 6 1.91 15.13 -2.07
N ASP A 7 0.65 15.11 -1.65
CA ASP A 7 -0.20 13.92 -1.69
C ASP A 7 -0.41 13.44 -3.14
N GLN A 8 -0.85 14.36 -4.01
CA GLN A 8 -1.02 14.09 -5.43
C GLN A 8 0.30 13.74 -6.10
N PHE A 9 1.39 14.46 -5.80
CA PHE A 9 2.70 14.13 -6.34
C PHE A 9 3.13 12.70 -6.00
N ALA A 10 2.97 12.27 -4.75
CA ALA A 10 3.35 10.92 -4.34
C ALA A 10 2.50 9.86 -5.04
N LYS A 11 1.18 10.09 -5.16
CA LYS A 11 0.24 9.21 -5.88
C LYS A 11 0.60 9.09 -7.35
N ASP A 12 0.81 10.21 -8.03
CA ASP A 12 1.17 10.25 -9.46
C ASP A 12 2.52 9.55 -9.69
N TYR A 13 3.51 9.84 -8.85
CA TYR A 13 4.85 9.31 -8.99
C TYR A 13 4.91 7.80 -8.76
N LEU A 14 4.26 7.30 -7.69
CA LEU A 14 4.16 5.86 -7.43
C LEU A 14 3.35 5.16 -8.51
N SER A 15 2.28 5.79 -9.01
CA SER A 15 1.47 5.21 -10.09
C SER A 15 2.27 5.04 -11.36
N GLU A 16 3.05 6.05 -11.75
CA GLU A 16 3.90 5.99 -12.94
C GLU A 16 4.95 4.89 -12.80
N LEU A 17 5.68 4.85 -11.68
CA LEU A 17 6.74 3.87 -11.45
C LEU A 17 6.22 2.42 -11.36
N LEU A 18 5.04 2.21 -10.77
CA LEU A 18 4.50 0.86 -10.56
C LEU A 18 3.66 0.36 -11.75
N SER A 19 3.16 1.24 -12.62
CA SER A 19 2.34 0.86 -13.77
C SER A 19 2.95 -0.21 -14.68
N PRO A 20 4.29 -0.27 -14.91
CA PRO A 20 4.87 -1.33 -15.73
C PRO A 20 4.98 -2.68 -15.00
N LEU A 21 4.82 -2.69 -13.67
CA LEU A 21 4.87 -3.89 -12.85
C LEU A 21 3.48 -4.52 -12.62
N GLY A 22 2.40 -3.76 -12.76
CA GLY A 22 1.08 -4.24 -12.38
C GLY A 22 -0.02 -3.19 -12.44
N ALA A 23 -1.21 -3.58 -12.00
CA ALA A 23 -2.35 -2.70 -11.89
C ALA A 23 -2.18 -1.78 -10.67
N VAL A 24 -2.30 -0.47 -10.90
CA VAL A 24 -2.28 0.55 -9.85
C VAL A 24 -3.65 1.19 -9.73
N VAL A 25 -4.17 1.28 -8.52
CA VAL A 25 -5.40 2.02 -8.19
C VAL A 25 -5.06 3.11 -7.17
N PRO A 26 -4.87 4.37 -7.62
CA PRO A 26 -4.67 5.49 -6.72
C PRO A 26 -5.98 5.86 -6.01
N SER A 27 -5.88 6.38 -4.78
CA SER A 27 -7.04 6.84 -3.99
C SER A 27 -8.17 5.79 -3.94
N ARG A 28 -7.83 4.54 -3.63
CA ARG A 28 -8.83 3.46 -3.55
C ARG A 28 -9.69 3.65 -2.29
N ASP A 29 -11.00 3.79 -2.47
CA ASP A 29 -11.96 3.82 -1.37
C ASP A 29 -11.97 2.52 -0.56
N VAL A 30 -12.10 2.65 0.76
CA VAL A 30 -12.25 1.55 1.71
C VAL A 30 -13.61 1.63 2.39
N ALA A 31 -14.36 0.53 2.46
CA ALA A 31 -15.78 0.55 2.83
C ALA A 31 -16.10 0.95 4.30
N SER A 32 -15.11 0.98 5.19
CA SER A 32 -15.31 1.12 6.64
C SER A 32 -15.59 2.57 7.10
N GLU A 33 -15.23 3.56 6.28
CA GLU A 33 -15.45 5.01 6.40
C GLU A 33 -14.95 5.64 5.08
N VAL A 34 -15.28 6.90 4.72
CA VAL A 34 -14.72 7.54 3.51
C VAL A 34 -13.22 7.81 3.70
N ARG A 35 -12.41 6.77 3.64
CA ARG A 35 -10.95 6.75 3.75
C ARG A 35 -10.42 6.17 2.45
N GLU A 36 -9.38 6.81 1.93
CA GLU A 36 -8.70 6.36 0.72
C GLU A 36 -7.39 5.69 1.10
N ILE A 37 -7.03 4.63 0.37
CA ILE A 37 -5.66 4.14 0.27
C ILE A 37 -4.96 4.97 -0.79
N ASP A 38 -3.78 5.50 -0.48
CA ASP A 38 -3.11 6.41 -1.42
C ASP A 38 -2.77 5.70 -2.74
N VAL A 39 -2.16 4.52 -2.65
CA VAL A 39 -1.91 3.65 -3.81
C VAL A 39 -2.13 2.19 -3.44
N TYR A 40 -3.09 1.54 -4.10
CA TYR A 40 -3.26 0.09 -4.06
C TYR A 40 -2.65 -0.55 -5.30
N PHE A 41 -1.71 -1.46 -5.12
CA PHE A 41 -0.97 -2.11 -6.19
C PHE A 41 -1.28 -3.61 -6.24
N THR A 42 -1.45 -4.13 -7.46
CA THR A 42 -1.58 -5.57 -7.73
C THR A 42 -0.58 -5.96 -8.82
N PRO A 43 0.41 -6.83 -8.53
CA PRO A 43 1.42 -7.23 -9.50
C PRO A 43 0.78 -7.97 -10.67
N SER A 44 1.35 -7.78 -11.86
CA SER A 44 1.11 -8.65 -13.01
C SER A 44 2.39 -9.45 -13.29
N SER A 45 2.42 -10.29 -14.32
CA SER A 45 3.67 -10.99 -14.72
C SER A 45 4.68 -9.96 -15.24
N ALA A 46 5.41 -9.31 -14.32
CA ALA A 46 6.32 -8.22 -14.62
C ALA A 46 7.62 -8.73 -15.26
N ALA A 47 8.24 -7.88 -16.08
CA ALA A 47 9.58 -8.14 -16.60
C ALA A 47 10.62 -8.02 -15.49
N SER A 48 11.42 -9.07 -15.27
CA SER A 48 12.46 -9.15 -14.22
C SER A 48 13.39 -7.93 -14.21
N ASP A 49 13.81 -7.47 -15.39
CA ASP A 49 14.76 -6.37 -15.54
C ASP A 49 14.22 -5.04 -14.99
N TYR A 50 12.91 -4.78 -15.12
CA TYR A 50 12.32 -3.53 -14.60
C TYR A 50 12.15 -3.57 -13.08
N VAL A 51 11.82 -4.74 -12.52
CA VAL A 51 11.80 -4.97 -11.07
C VAL A 51 13.19 -4.68 -10.47
N GLU A 52 14.25 -5.17 -11.13
CA GLU A 52 15.63 -4.92 -10.71
C GLU A 52 16.00 -3.43 -10.79
N ASN A 53 15.63 -2.75 -11.88
CA ASN A 53 15.89 -1.31 -12.05
C ASN A 53 15.20 -0.43 -10.99
N LEU A 54 14.02 -0.81 -10.52
CA LEU A 54 13.31 -0.11 -9.44
C LEU A 54 13.88 -0.38 -8.05
N GLY A 55 14.83 -1.31 -7.92
CA GLY A 55 15.54 -1.60 -6.68
C GLY A 55 14.59 -2.00 -5.55
N LEU A 56 14.62 -1.26 -4.43
CA LEU A 56 13.80 -1.57 -3.26
C LEU A 56 12.30 -1.49 -3.56
N LEU A 57 11.87 -0.50 -4.36
CA LEU A 57 10.45 -0.37 -4.73
C LEU A 57 9.98 -1.57 -5.57
N GLY A 58 10.83 -2.07 -6.46
CA GLY A 58 10.55 -3.28 -7.22
C GLY A 58 10.37 -4.51 -6.33
N LYS A 59 11.22 -4.65 -5.29
CA LYS A 59 11.09 -5.73 -4.29
C LYS A 59 9.82 -5.62 -3.44
N MET A 60 9.35 -4.40 -3.15
CA MET A 60 8.09 -4.16 -2.43
C MET A 60 6.86 -4.51 -3.28
N ALA A 61 6.99 -4.46 -4.61
CA ALA A 61 5.94 -4.65 -5.60
C ALA A 61 5.91 -6.07 -6.20
N THR A 62 6.43 -7.08 -5.48
CA THR A 62 6.34 -8.49 -5.92
C THR A 62 5.04 -9.18 -5.51
N THR A 63 4.33 -8.61 -4.54
CA THR A 63 3.00 -9.04 -4.08
C THR A 63 2.02 -7.87 -4.15
N ALA A 64 0.73 -8.13 -3.94
CA ALA A 64 -0.21 -7.03 -3.73
C ALA A 64 0.25 -6.15 -2.56
N ALA A 65 0.00 -4.84 -2.64
CA ALA A 65 0.50 -3.90 -1.65
C ALA A 65 -0.33 -2.63 -1.54
N LEU A 66 -0.37 -2.07 -0.33
CA LEU A 66 -0.83 -0.72 -0.03
C LEU A 66 0.42 0.14 0.20
N PHE A 67 0.56 1.25 -0.54
CA PHE A 67 1.61 2.23 -0.30
C PHE A 67 0.98 3.50 0.28
N GLU A 68 1.48 3.91 1.44
CA GLU A 68 1.00 5.07 2.21
C GLU A 68 2.19 6.03 2.47
N PRO A 69 2.47 6.96 1.54
CA PRO A 69 3.57 7.91 1.67
C PRO A 69 3.20 9.11 2.55
N PHE A 70 4.05 9.39 3.54
CA PHE A 70 3.94 10.54 4.42
C PHE A 70 5.05 11.54 4.13
N ARG A 71 4.70 12.82 4.01
CA ARG A 71 5.69 13.92 3.88
C ARG A 71 6.37 14.29 5.20
N ASN A 72 5.73 13.94 6.32
CA ASN A 72 6.17 14.23 7.68
C ASN A 72 6.36 12.91 8.43
N PRO A 73 7.11 12.90 9.54
CA PRO A 73 7.21 11.72 10.40
C PRO A 73 5.82 11.22 10.80
N VAL A 74 5.58 9.93 10.62
CA VAL A 74 4.27 9.33 10.87
C VAL A 74 4.01 9.22 12.37
N THR A 75 2.77 9.46 12.77
CA THR A 75 2.31 9.30 14.16
C THR A 75 1.77 7.90 14.41
N VAL A 76 1.71 7.48 15.69
CA VAL A 76 1.08 6.21 16.09
C VAL A 76 -0.36 6.09 15.58
N SER A 77 -1.11 7.19 15.56
CA SER A 77 -2.50 7.21 15.09
C SER A 77 -2.58 6.99 13.57
N GLU A 78 -1.66 7.58 12.80
CA GLU A 78 -1.59 7.38 11.35
C GLU A 78 -1.18 5.95 11.01
N VAL A 79 -0.19 5.36 11.70
CA VAL A 79 0.17 3.94 11.52
C VAL A 79 -1.04 3.03 11.79
N ARG A 80 -1.76 3.25 12.90
CA ARG A 80 -2.99 2.49 13.20
C ARG A 80 -4.07 2.68 12.14
N SER A 81 -4.19 3.87 11.59
CA SER A 81 -5.11 4.15 10.49
C SER A 81 -4.73 3.35 9.24
N CYS A 82 -3.46 3.32 8.84
CA CYS A 82 -2.98 2.51 7.72
C CYS A 82 -3.20 1.00 7.98
N LEU A 83 -2.95 0.52 9.20
CA LEU A 83 -3.24 -0.87 9.58
C LEU A 83 -4.73 -1.20 9.49
N SER A 84 -5.61 -0.28 9.90
CA SER A 84 -7.05 -0.46 9.73
C SER A 84 -7.42 -0.60 8.25
N LYS A 85 -6.85 0.23 7.36
CA LYS A 85 -7.09 0.11 5.91
C LYS A 85 -6.66 -1.26 5.38
N LEU A 86 -5.50 -1.76 5.82
CA LEU A 86 -5.03 -3.10 5.46
C LEU A 86 -6.03 -4.18 5.89
N LEU A 87 -6.47 -4.16 7.16
CA LEU A 87 -7.42 -5.13 7.69
C LEU A 87 -8.77 -5.08 6.96
N ASP A 88 -9.24 -3.89 6.61
CA ASP A 88 -10.48 -3.72 5.86
C ASP A 88 -10.38 -4.33 4.44
N VAL A 89 -9.24 -4.12 3.75
CA VAL A 89 -8.97 -4.73 2.43
C VAL A 89 -8.85 -6.25 2.54
N THR A 90 -8.13 -6.76 3.55
CA THR A 90 -8.02 -8.21 3.80
C THR A 90 -9.40 -8.83 4.02
N ALA A 91 -10.25 -8.20 4.84
CA ALA A 91 -11.62 -8.66 5.06
C ALA A 91 -12.48 -8.60 3.78
N GLU A 92 -12.25 -7.62 2.89
CA GLU A 92 -12.88 -7.57 1.57
C GLU A 92 -12.46 -8.76 0.70
N LEU A 93 -11.17 -9.04 0.60
CA LEU A 93 -10.62 -10.16 -0.18
C LEU A 93 -11.13 -11.51 0.33
N GLU A 94 -11.12 -11.72 1.65
CA GLU A 94 -11.67 -12.95 2.25
C GLU A 94 -13.16 -13.13 1.94
N ARG A 95 -13.96 -12.06 2.02
CA ARG A 95 -15.38 -12.12 1.68
C ARG A 95 -15.59 -12.44 0.21
N ARG A 96 -14.76 -11.89 -0.67
CA ARG A 96 -14.79 -12.20 -2.10
C ARG A 96 -14.47 -13.67 -2.36
N ALA A 97 -13.38 -14.19 -1.79
CA ALA A 97 -13.00 -15.59 -1.93
C ALA A 97 -14.10 -16.55 -1.45
N ARG A 98 -14.73 -16.25 -0.30
CA ARG A 98 -15.88 -17.02 0.22
C ARG A 98 -17.08 -17.03 -0.75
N ARG A 99 -17.37 -15.90 -1.42
CA ARG A 99 -18.46 -15.81 -2.42
C ARG A 99 -18.13 -16.57 -3.70
N GLU A 100 -16.86 -16.55 -4.11
CA GLU A 100 -16.36 -17.24 -5.30
C GLU A 100 -16.06 -18.73 -5.03
N ASN A 101 -16.24 -19.19 -3.79
CA ASN A 101 -15.91 -20.54 -3.32
C ASN A 101 -14.45 -20.93 -3.59
N THR A 102 -13.56 -19.95 -3.50
CA THR A 102 -12.10 -20.08 -3.61
C THR A 102 -11.46 -19.91 -2.24
N ARG A 103 -10.21 -20.33 -2.11
CA ARG A 103 -9.41 -20.09 -0.91
C ARG A 103 -8.63 -18.79 -1.09
N CYS A 104 -8.66 -17.94 -0.07
CA CYS A 104 -7.75 -16.78 0.00
C CYS A 104 -6.42 -17.28 0.57
N GLU A 105 -5.39 -17.28 -0.26
CA GLU A 105 -4.05 -17.69 0.16
C GLU A 105 -3.31 -16.50 0.78
N GLU A 106 -2.43 -16.75 1.77
CA GLU A 106 -1.67 -15.70 2.45
C GLU A 106 -0.83 -14.87 1.46
N ALA A 107 -0.32 -15.51 0.40
CA ALA A 107 0.46 -14.86 -0.66
C ALA A 107 -0.36 -13.87 -1.51
N GLU A 108 -1.70 -13.94 -1.46
CA GLU A 108 -2.60 -13.03 -2.16
C GLU A 108 -2.97 -11.81 -1.28
N LEU A 109 -2.68 -11.88 0.02
CA LEU A 109 -2.94 -10.77 0.93
C LEU A 109 -1.94 -9.63 0.69
N PRO A 110 -2.42 -8.38 0.66
CA PRO A 110 -1.55 -7.27 0.38
C PRO A 110 -0.63 -6.97 1.56
N SER A 111 0.61 -6.55 1.26
CA SER A 111 1.52 -5.97 2.24
C SER A 111 1.19 -4.49 2.47
N LEU A 112 1.54 -3.94 3.64
CA LEU A 112 1.43 -2.51 3.91
C LEU A 112 2.82 -1.88 3.97
N TRP A 113 3.07 -0.91 3.10
CA TRP A 113 4.29 -0.10 3.06
C TRP A 113 3.98 1.34 3.47
N ILE A 114 4.41 1.72 4.67
CA ILE A 114 4.34 3.09 5.16
C ILE A 114 5.67 3.77 4.85
N LEU A 115 5.66 4.76 3.96
CA LEU A 115 6.87 5.48 3.55
C LEU A 115 6.94 6.81 4.30
N THR A 116 7.76 6.89 5.34
CA THR A 116 7.89 8.08 6.19
C THR A 116 9.33 8.61 6.19
N PRO A 117 9.56 9.94 6.21
CA PRO A 117 10.90 10.50 6.14
C PRO A 117 11.77 10.12 7.34
N THR A 118 11.18 9.99 8.53
CA THR A 118 11.84 9.50 9.74
C THR A 118 10.85 8.77 10.64
N ALA A 119 11.36 7.81 11.41
CA ALA A 119 10.63 7.10 12.44
C ALA A 119 11.53 6.98 13.68
N SER A 120 10.99 7.23 14.87
CA SER A 120 11.75 7.05 16.11
C SER A 120 11.83 5.57 16.47
N GLU A 121 12.88 5.16 17.19
CA GLU A 121 13.01 3.78 17.70
C GLU A 121 11.80 3.38 18.56
N THR A 122 11.28 4.30 19.37
CA THR A 122 10.07 4.06 20.18
C THR A 122 8.86 3.74 19.31
N LEU A 123 8.70 4.42 18.16
CA LEU A 123 7.62 4.14 17.22
C LEU A 123 7.79 2.76 16.59
N LEU A 124 8.98 2.48 16.05
CA LEU A 124 9.29 1.21 15.38
C LEU A 124 9.11 0.02 16.34
N ASN A 125 9.69 0.09 17.53
CA ASN A 125 9.55 -0.94 18.57
C ASN A 125 8.08 -1.11 19.02
N GLY A 126 7.29 -0.04 19.01
CA GLY A 126 5.86 -0.10 19.36
C GLY A 126 5.00 -0.91 18.38
N PHE A 127 5.47 -1.07 17.13
CA PHE A 127 4.81 -1.88 16.09
C PHE A 127 5.62 -3.10 15.65
N ASN A 128 6.77 -3.35 16.30
CA ASN A 128 7.70 -4.42 15.97
C ASN A 128 8.15 -4.39 14.49
N ALA A 129 8.45 -3.17 14.02
CA ALA A 129 8.86 -2.86 12.65
C ALA A 129 10.37 -2.70 12.50
#